data_AF-A0AA45WK04-F1
#
_entry.id   AF-A0AA45WK04-F1
#
_cell.length_a   1.000
_cell.length_b   1.000
_cell.length_c   1.000
_cell.angle_alpha   90.00
_cell.angle_beta   90.00
_cell.angle_gamma   90.00
#
_symmetry.space_group_name_H-M   'P 1'
#
loop_
_entity.id
_entity.type
_entity.pdbx_description
1 polymer ?
#
loop_
_entity_poly.entity_id
_entity_poly.type
_entity_poly.pdbx_seq_one_letter_code
_entity_poly.pdbx_strand_id
1 'polypeptide(L)'
;MKNKDCLINIEYKQNFLTGFNEKPLIKLSLFLLSNTDEIQILKNLNLGEKAEKFCINLINGFKQLEKVYKGENAVNFFFYRYKEYKDYIFLLFLVKYKDTDFIKKIDDYYENLYKKEIIEEPLLTGEEIIKLLNIKPSPLVGKIKKELEEKQIEGIIKTKEEAIKFILNNYSTGK
;
A
#
# COMPACT_ATOMS: atom_id res chain seq x y z
N MET A 1 32.90 51.51 -7.22
CA MET A 1 33.37 50.38 -6.39
C MET A 1 32.16 49.55 -5.99
N LYS A 2 32.16 48.26 -6.33
CA LYS A 2 31.08 47.31 -6.03
C LYS A 2 31.08 47.04 -4.52
N ASN A 3 30.00 47.37 -3.81
CA ASN A 3 29.83 46.90 -2.44
C ASN A 3 29.22 45.49 -2.51
N LYS A 4 30.10 44.50 -2.38
CA LYS A 4 29.74 43.12 -2.08
C LYS A 4 29.42 43.03 -0.57
N ASP A 5 28.75 41.95 -0.21
CA ASP A 5 28.64 41.43 1.16
C ASP A 5 27.36 41.82 1.91
N CYS A 6 26.23 41.38 1.36
CA CYS A 6 25.10 40.91 2.17
C CYS A 6 24.98 39.40 1.96
N LEU A 7 25.94 38.64 2.52
CA LEU A 7 25.79 37.20 2.73
C LEU A 7 25.65 37.01 4.23
N ILE A 8 24.41 36.82 4.68
CA ILE A 8 24.15 36.30 6.02
C ILE A 8 24.77 34.92 6.04
N ASN A 9 25.91 34.82 6.68
CA ASN A 9 26.65 33.60 6.86
C ASN A 9 25.92 32.78 7.93
N ILE A 10 24.88 32.05 7.52
CA ILE A 10 24.26 31.07 8.42
C ILE A 10 25.13 29.82 8.38
N GLU A 11 26.19 29.81 9.18
CA GLU A 11 26.77 28.57 9.66
C GLU A 11 25.70 27.87 10.52
N TYR A 12 24.78 27.16 9.86
CA TYR A 12 23.98 26.16 10.53
C TYR A 12 24.95 25.08 11.00
N LYS A 13 25.35 25.20 12.27
CA LYS A 13 25.93 24.12 13.06
C LYS A 13 25.16 22.84 12.72
N GLN A 14 25.83 21.90 12.06
CA GLN A 14 25.37 20.54 11.91
C GLN A 14 24.94 20.05 13.30
N ASN A 15 23.64 19.73 13.44
CA ASN A 15 22.95 18.98 14.51
C ASN A 15 21.53 19.50 14.87
N PHE A 16 20.84 20.27 14.02
CA PHE A 16 19.41 20.60 14.26
C PHE A 16 18.44 19.47 13.92
N LEU A 17 18.83 18.54 13.03
CA LEU A 17 18.03 17.37 12.66
C LEU A 17 18.89 16.12 12.79
N THR A 18 18.93 15.54 13.99
CA THR A 18 19.44 14.18 14.19
C THR A 18 18.47 13.18 13.56
N GLY A 19 18.49 13.07 12.22
CA GLY A 19 17.73 12.10 11.43
C GLY A 19 16.19 12.25 11.47
N PHE A 20 15.54 12.16 10.31
CA PHE A 20 14.11 11.85 10.28
C PHE A 20 13.93 10.39 10.72
N ASN A 21 13.63 10.17 11.99
CA ASN A 21 13.16 8.88 12.49
C ASN A 21 11.63 8.75 12.28
N GLU A 22 11.05 7.58 12.56
CA GLU A 22 9.65 7.28 12.24
C GLU A 22 8.67 8.20 12.97
N LYS A 23 8.99 8.64 14.20
CA LYS A 23 8.07 9.43 15.05
C LYS A 23 7.69 10.82 14.46
N PRO A 24 8.63 11.68 14.05
CA PRO A 24 8.35 12.88 13.26
C PRO A 24 7.56 12.61 11.99
N LEU A 25 7.87 11.52 11.27
CA LEU A 25 7.18 11.18 10.02
C LEU A 25 5.73 10.72 10.27
N ILE A 26 5.45 10.00 11.35
CA ILE A 26 4.09 9.64 11.79
C ILE A 26 3.32 10.91 12.16
N LYS A 27 3.92 11.83 12.93
CA LYS A 27 3.29 13.10 13.27
C LYS A 27 2.99 13.95 12.04
N LEU A 28 3.94 14.01 11.10
CA LEU A 28 3.75 14.68 9.82
C LEU A 28 2.60 14.03 9.04
N SER A 29 2.56 12.71 8.97
CA SER A 29 1.49 11.98 8.29
C SER A 29 0.12 12.28 8.92
N LEU A 30 0.03 12.31 10.25
CA LEU A 30 -1.18 12.68 10.98
C LEU A 30 -1.62 14.12 10.65
N PHE A 31 -0.69 15.07 10.66
CA PHE A 31 -0.95 16.46 10.30
C PHE A 31 -1.47 16.56 8.86
N LEU A 32 -0.80 15.87 7.93
CA LEU A 32 -1.13 15.88 6.52
C LEU A 32 -2.52 15.27 6.23
N LEU A 33 -2.96 14.24 6.98
CA LEU A 33 -4.30 13.67 6.85
C LEU A 33 -5.45 14.67 7.10
N SER A 34 -5.15 15.84 7.64
CA SER A 34 -6.13 16.92 7.87
C SER A 34 -6.15 17.98 6.77
N ASN A 35 -5.32 17.82 5.72
CA ASN A 35 -5.17 18.77 4.62
C ASN A 35 -5.66 18.18 3.30
N THR A 36 -6.06 19.04 2.37
CA THR A 36 -6.19 18.66 0.96
C THR A 36 -4.80 18.55 0.32
N ASP A 37 -4.64 17.69 -0.69
CA ASP A 37 -3.39 17.54 -1.47
C ASP A 37 -2.16 17.08 -0.68
N GLU A 38 -2.38 16.25 0.34
CA GLU A 38 -1.35 15.82 1.29
C GLU A 38 -0.11 15.17 0.62
N ILE A 39 -0.31 14.44 -0.47
CA ILE A 39 0.78 13.81 -1.22
C ILE A 39 1.62 14.86 -1.96
N GLN A 40 1.00 15.91 -2.49
CA GLN A 40 1.73 16.97 -3.18
C GLN A 40 2.51 17.82 -2.17
N ILE A 41 1.91 18.14 -1.02
CA ILE A 41 2.59 18.83 0.08
C ILE A 41 3.83 18.03 0.51
N LEU A 42 3.68 16.73 0.71
CA LEU A 42 4.78 15.87 1.11
C LEU A 42 5.94 15.87 0.10
N LYS A 43 5.64 15.78 -1.20
CA LYS A 43 6.66 15.85 -2.28
C LYS A 43 7.38 17.20 -2.29
N ASN A 44 6.66 18.29 -1.99
CA ASN A 44 7.25 19.63 -1.95
C ASN A 44 8.18 19.82 -0.74
N LEU A 45 8.03 19.03 0.33
CA LEU A 45 8.92 19.07 1.49
C LEU A 45 10.30 18.43 1.23
N ASN A 46 10.44 17.67 0.14
CA ASN A 46 11.70 17.07 -0.31
C ASN A 46 12.45 16.33 0.81
N LEU A 47 11.75 15.40 1.49
CA LEU A 47 12.25 14.68 2.68
C LEU A 47 13.19 13.52 2.32
N GLY A 48 13.34 13.23 1.03
CA GLY A 48 14.05 12.09 0.51
C GLY A 48 13.14 10.88 0.31
N GLU A 49 13.46 10.06 -0.71
CA GLU A 49 12.60 8.99 -1.22
C GLU A 49 12.07 8.03 -0.15
N LYS A 50 12.94 7.60 0.78
CA LYS A 50 12.54 6.66 1.85
C LYS A 50 11.51 7.27 2.80
N ALA A 51 11.74 8.51 3.24
CA ALA A 51 10.85 9.22 4.15
C ALA A 51 9.52 9.56 3.47
N GLU A 52 9.57 9.99 2.21
CA GLU A 52 8.37 10.24 1.41
C GLU A 52 7.56 8.96 1.23
N LYS A 53 8.19 7.86 0.80
CA LYS A 53 7.51 6.58 0.63
C LYS A 53 6.86 6.09 1.92
N PHE A 54 7.55 6.24 3.06
CA PHE A 54 6.99 5.94 4.38
C PHE A 54 5.70 6.73 4.64
N CYS A 55 5.75 8.06 4.54
CA CYS A 55 4.58 8.91 4.76
C CYS A 55 3.44 8.64 3.76
N ILE A 56 3.75 8.42 2.48
CA ILE A 56 2.77 8.06 1.44
C ILE A 56 2.04 6.77 1.81
N ASN A 57 2.78 5.75 2.25
CA ASN A 57 2.19 4.47 2.65
C ASN A 57 1.31 4.60 3.91
N LEU A 58 1.72 5.42 4.89
CA LEU A 58 0.87 5.71 6.05
C LEU A 58 -0.43 6.41 5.66
N ILE A 59 -0.35 7.45 4.84
CA ILE A 59 -1.51 8.23 4.38
C ILE A 59 -2.46 7.35 3.57
N ASN A 60 -1.95 6.62 2.59
CA ASN A 60 -2.78 5.79 1.72
C ASN A 60 -3.36 4.59 2.46
N GLY A 61 -2.57 3.95 3.32
CA GLY A 61 -3.03 2.87 4.17
C GLY A 61 -4.11 3.32 5.14
N PHE A 62 -3.95 4.49 5.75
CA PHE A 62 -4.99 5.10 6.58
C PHE A 62 -6.29 5.33 5.79
N LYS A 63 -6.21 5.92 4.61
CA LYS A 63 -7.39 6.15 3.75
C LYS A 63 -8.08 4.84 3.36
N GLN A 64 -7.31 3.79 3.08
CA GLN A 64 -7.88 2.48 2.77
C GLN A 64 -8.53 1.84 4.00
N LEU A 65 -7.91 1.93 5.17
CA LEU A 65 -8.50 1.44 6.42
C LEU A 65 -9.78 2.22 6.78
N GLU A 66 -9.83 3.53 6.53
CA GLU A 66 -11.03 4.35 6.71
C GLU A 66 -12.18 3.88 5.80
N LYS A 67 -11.88 3.45 4.56
CA LYS A 67 -12.89 2.84 3.68
C LYS A 67 -13.41 1.51 4.23
N VAL A 68 -12.51 0.66 4.73
CA VAL A 68 -12.89 -0.61 5.38
C VAL A 68 -13.77 -0.35 6.61
N TYR A 69 -13.41 0.65 7.42
CA TYR A 69 -14.21 1.08 8.57
C TYR A 69 -15.61 1.56 8.16
N LYS A 70 -15.74 2.20 7.00
CA LYS A 70 -17.03 2.61 6.40
C LYS A 70 -17.79 1.48 5.71
N GLY A 71 -17.29 0.24 5.77
CA GLY A 71 -17.98 -0.96 5.26
C GLY A 71 -17.50 -1.45 3.90
N GLU A 72 -16.44 -0.88 3.32
CA GLU A 72 -15.86 -1.41 2.08
C GLU A 72 -15.17 -2.76 2.34
N ASN A 73 -15.49 -3.78 1.54
CA ASN A 73 -14.86 -5.10 1.65
C ASN A 73 -13.46 -5.11 1.00
N ALA A 74 -12.52 -4.41 1.62
CA ALA A 74 -11.16 -4.21 1.10
C ALA A 74 -10.06 -4.53 2.12
N VAL A 75 -10.39 -5.26 3.18
CA VAL A 75 -9.46 -5.58 4.28
C VAL A 75 -8.24 -6.38 3.79
N ASN A 76 -8.42 -7.32 2.87
CA ASN A 76 -7.30 -8.09 2.32
C ASN A 76 -6.38 -7.21 1.48
N PHE A 77 -6.95 -6.34 0.65
CA PHE A 77 -6.16 -5.39 -0.13
C PHE A 77 -5.42 -4.37 0.75
N PHE A 78 -5.97 -4.04 1.93
CA PHE A 78 -5.27 -3.23 2.92
C PHE A 78 -4.01 -3.95 3.41
N PHE A 79 -4.13 -5.19 3.86
CA PHE A 79 -2.98 -5.95 4.34
C PHE A 79 -1.97 -6.24 3.23
N TYR A 80 -2.43 -6.64 2.05
CA TYR A 80 -1.56 -6.89 0.89
C TYR A 80 -0.64 -5.70 0.57
N ARG A 81 -1.17 -4.47 0.65
CA ARG A 81 -0.41 -3.26 0.31
C ARG A 81 0.36 -2.67 1.49
N TYR A 82 -0.17 -2.81 2.71
CA TYR A 82 0.26 -1.99 3.84
C TYR A 82 0.60 -2.76 5.12
N LYS A 83 0.70 -4.11 5.08
CA LYS A 83 1.05 -4.92 6.25
C LYS A 83 2.33 -4.50 6.98
N GLU A 84 3.36 -4.05 6.26
CA GLU A 84 4.61 -3.58 6.84
C GLU A 84 4.44 -2.28 7.67
N TYR A 85 3.37 -1.54 7.41
CA TYR A 85 3.05 -0.27 8.06
C TYR A 85 1.82 -0.36 8.97
N LYS A 86 1.27 -1.57 9.18
CA LYS A 86 -0.06 -1.76 9.80
C LYS A 86 -0.15 -1.11 11.18
N ASP A 87 0.89 -1.25 12.02
CA ASP A 87 0.88 -0.79 13.41
C ASP A 87 0.86 0.75 13.47
N TYR A 88 1.62 1.40 12.59
CA TYR A 88 1.61 2.85 12.45
C TYR A 88 0.27 3.37 11.93
N ILE A 89 -0.33 2.65 10.98
CA ILE A 89 -1.66 3.02 10.45
C ILE A 89 -2.74 2.83 11.51
N PHE A 90 -2.67 1.75 12.31
CA PHE A 90 -3.58 1.53 13.43
C PHE A 90 -3.45 2.63 14.48
N LEU A 91 -2.24 3.06 14.79
CA LEU A 91 -2.02 4.21 15.67
C LEU A 91 -2.69 5.48 15.13
N LEU A 92 -2.49 5.80 13.84
CA LEU A 92 -3.14 6.97 13.21
C LEU A 92 -4.67 6.84 13.25
N PHE A 93 -5.20 5.65 12.99
CA PHE A 93 -6.63 5.35 13.06
C PHE A 93 -7.20 5.58 14.47
N LEU A 94 -6.54 5.04 15.50
CA LEU A 94 -6.95 5.20 16.90
C LEU A 94 -6.95 6.66 17.34
N VAL A 95 -5.97 7.46 16.87
CA VAL A 95 -5.94 8.90 17.19
C VAL A 95 -7.18 9.62 16.64
N LYS A 96 -7.63 9.28 15.42
CA LYS A 96 -8.79 9.94 14.78
C LYS A 96 -10.13 9.41 15.30
N TYR A 97 -10.30 8.08 15.35
CA TYR A 97 -11.60 7.45 15.63
C TYR A 97 -11.77 6.97 17.06
N LYS A 98 -10.68 6.68 17.78
CA LYS A 98 -10.67 6.11 19.13
C LYS A 98 -11.40 4.76 19.27
N ASP A 99 -11.67 4.09 18.16
CA ASP A 99 -12.33 2.79 18.13
C ASP A 99 -11.29 1.66 18.25
N THR A 100 -11.05 1.22 19.47
CA THR A 100 -10.12 0.13 19.76
C THR A 100 -10.67 -1.23 19.37
N ASP A 101 -11.99 -1.40 19.35
CA ASP A 101 -12.60 -2.70 19.10
C ASP A 101 -12.57 -3.03 17.61
N PHE A 102 -12.75 -2.02 16.76
CA PHE A 102 -12.49 -2.16 15.33
C PHE A 102 -11.04 -2.57 15.06
N ILE A 103 -10.06 -1.91 15.69
CA ILE A 103 -8.64 -2.25 15.47
C ILE A 103 -8.31 -3.66 15.95
N LYS A 104 -8.82 -4.07 17.12
CA LYS A 104 -8.68 -5.45 17.60
C LYS A 104 -9.27 -6.44 16.60
N LYS A 105 -10.50 -6.19 16.11
CA LYS A 105 -11.15 -7.05 15.12
C LYS A 105 -10.32 -7.17 13.83
N ILE A 106 -9.76 -6.05 13.35
CA ILE A 106 -8.94 -6.03 12.14
C ILE A 106 -7.59 -6.73 12.35
N ASP A 107 -6.96 -6.57 13.51
CA ASP A 107 -5.71 -7.25 13.84
C ASP A 107 -5.93 -8.76 14.05
N ASP A 108 -7.01 -9.14 14.74
CA ASP A 108 -7.43 -10.54 14.89
C ASP A 108 -7.70 -11.19 13.53
N TYR A 109 -8.33 -10.46 12.60
CA TYR A 109 -8.53 -10.92 11.23
C TYR A 109 -7.19 -11.18 10.53
N TYR A 110 -6.21 -10.28 10.69
CA TYR A 110 -4.90 -10.45 10.09
C TYR A 110 -4.16 -11.70 10.62
N GLU A 111 -4.13 -11.86 11.93
CA GLU A 111 -3.41 -12.95 12.59
C GLU A 111 -4.08 -14.32 12.36
N ASN A 112 -5.41 -14.36 12.36
CA ASN A 112 -6.14 -15.63 12.35
C ASN A 112 -6.64 -16.07 10.98
N LEU A 113 -6.87 -15.14 10.05
CA LEU A 113 -7.41 -15.44 8.72
C LEU A 113 -6.43 -15.05 7.61
N TYR A 114 -6.04 -13.77 7.54
CA TYR A 114 -5.24 -13.27 6.41
C TYR A 114 -3.94 -14.05 6.23
N LYS A 115 -3.13 -14.18 7.29
CA LYS A 115 -1.85 -14.89 7.26
C LYS A 115 -1.95 -16.37 6.89
N LYS A 116 -3.11 -17.00 7.13
CA LYS A 116 -3.29 -18.46 6.98
C LYS A 116 -3.97 -18.82 5.66
N GLU A 117 -4.88 -17.98 5.20
CA GLU A 117 -5.76 -18.32 4.07
C GLU A 117 -5.49 -17.51 2.80
N ILE A 118 -4.86 -16.33 2.90
CA ILE A 118 -4.67 -15.45 1.75
C ILE A 118 -3.31 -15.70 1.13
N ILE A 119 -3.33 -15.98 -0.17
CA ILE A 119 -2.13 -16.28 -0.97
C ILE A 119 -1.75 -15.03 -1.75
N GLU A 120 -0.67 -14.40 -1.32
CA GLU A 120 -0.15 -13.20 -1.98
C GLU A 120 0.70 -13.53 -3.21
N GLU A 121 1.35 -14.69 -3.23
CA GLU A 121 2.17 -15.11 -4.35
C GLU A 121 1.27 -15.53 -5.53
N PRO A 122 1.54 -15.06 -6.76
CA PRO A 122 0.74 -15.44 -7.91
C PRO A 122 0.74 -16.96 -8.11
N LEU A 123 -0.46 -17.57 -8.17
CA LEU A 123 -0.61 -19.02 -8.35
C LEU A 123 -0.21 -19.49 -9.75
N LEU A 124 -0.21 -18.56 -10.72
CA LEU A 124 0.23 -18.78 -12.09
C LEU A 124 1.14 -17.65 -12.56
N THR A 125 2.23 -18.04 -13.22
CA THR A 125 3.14 -17.16 -13.92
C THR A 125 2.59 -16.75 -15.28
N GLY A 126 3.10 -15.65 -15.86
CA GLY A 126 2.70 -15.22 -17.20
C GLY A 126 2.98 -16.28 -18.27
N GLU A 127 4.05 -17.05 -18.13
CA GLU A 127 4.37 -18.17 -19.05
C GLU A 127 3.37 -19.31 -18.96
N GLU A 128 2.91 -19.66 -17.75
CA GLU A 128 1.87 -20.67 -17.56
C GLU A 128 0.55 -20.20 -18.19
N ILE A 129 0.17 -18.93 -18.01
CA ILE A 129 -1.03 -18.36 -18.64
C ILE A 129 -0.94 -18.44 -20.16
N ILE A 130 0.20 -18.09 -20.73
CA ILE A 130 0.49 -18.18 -22.17
C ILE A 130 0.32 -19.62 -22.67
N LYS A 131 0.90 -20.60 -21.98
CA LYS A 131 0.81 -22.02 -22.35
C LYS A 131 -0.62 -22.56 -22.21
N LEU A 132 -1.33 -22.17 -21.15
CA LEU A 132 -2.72 -22.60 -20.90
C LEU A 132 -3.69 -22.09 -21.97
N LEU A 133 -3.52 -20.84 -22.40
CA LEU A 133 -4.40 -20.20 -23.39
C LEU A 133 -3.90 -20.35 -24.83
N ASN A 134 -2.68 -20.86 -25.03
CA ASN A 134 -2.02 -20.94 -26.33
C ASN A 134 -1.96 -19.59 -27.07
N ILE A 135 -1.66 -18.51 -26.34
CA ILE A 135 -1.59 -17.14 -26.88
C ILE A 135 -0.15 -16.63 -26.96
N LYS A 136 0.09 -15.59 -27.76
CA LYS A 136 1.39 -14.92 -27.78
C LYS A 136 1.56 -13.99 -26.57
N PRO A 137 2.81 -13.77 -26.12
CA PRO A 137 3.12 -12.72 -25.15
C PRO A 137 2.50 -11.38 -25.58
N SER A 138 1.67 -10.79 -24.73
CA SER A 138 0.93 -9.56 -25.03
C SER A 138 0.48 -8.85 -23.76
N PRO A 139 0.10 -7.56 -23.82
CA PRO A 139 -0.45 -6.83 -22.68
C PRO A 139 -1.68 -7.50 -22.06
N LEU A 140 -2.40 -8.34 -22.82
CA LEU A 140 -3.52 -9.13 -22.32
C LEU A 140 -3.10 -10.09 -21.20
N VAL A 141 -1.92 -10.72 -21.32
CA VAL A 141 -1.39 -11.63 -20.28
C VAL A 141 -1.22 -10.90 -18.95
N GLY A 142 -0.72 -9.66 -18.99
CA GLY A 142 -0.59 -8.83 -17.79
C GLY A 142 -1.94 -8.49 -17.15
N LYS A 143 -2.97 -8.25 -17.97
CA LYS A 143 -4.33 -8.01 -17.47
C LYS A 143 -4.92 -9.26 -16.80
N ILE A 144 -4.80 -10.42 -17.45
CA ILE A 144 -5.27 -11.70 -16.89
C ILE A 144 -4.55 -12.00 -15.58
N LYS A 145 -3.23 -11.81 -15.55
CA LYS A 145 -2.43 -12.02 -14.34
C LYS A 145 -2.91 -11.11 -13.19
N LYS A 146 -3.15 -9.83 -13.48
CA LYS A 146 -3.64 -8.88 -12.48
C LYS A 146 -5.02 -9.24 -11.95
N GLU A 147 -5.94 -9.64 -12.82
CA GLU A 147 -7.29 -10.06 -12.41
C GLU A 147 -7.24 -11.34 -11.55
N LEU A 148 -6.38 -12.29 -11.90
CA LEU A 148 -6.12 -13.47 -11.08
C LEU A 148 -5.56 -13.10 -9.70
N GLU A 149 -4.54 -12.24 -9.65
CA GLU A 149 -3.97 -11.73 -8.39
C GLU A 149 -5.04 -11.04 -7.53
N GLU A 150 -5.91 -10.21 -8.11
CA GLU A 150 -7.02 -9.58 -7.38
C GLU A 150 -7.96 -10.62 -6.78
N LYS A 151 -8.35 -11.65 -7.54
CA LYS A 151 -9.21 -12.75 -7.05
C LYS A 151 -8.55 -13.60 -5.96
N GLN A 152 -7.22 -13.76 -6.01
CA GLN A 152 -6.45 -14.41 -4.95
C GLN A 152 -6.46 -13.59 -3.66
N ILE A 153 -6.20 -12.28 -3.75
CA ILE A 153 -6.22 -11.39 -2.58
C ILE A 153 -7.63 -11.28 -2.00
N GLU A 154 -8.68 -11.34 -2.83
CA GLU A 154 -10.07 -11.45 -2.35
C GLU A 154 -10.36 -12.77 -1.61
N GLY A 155 -9.47 -13.76 -1.67
CA GLY A 155 -9.65 -15.09 -1.08
C GLY A 155 -10.61 -15.98 -1.87
N ILE A 156 -10.94 -15.61 -3.11
CA ILE A 156 -11.84 -16.36 -4.00
C ILE A 156 -11.11 -17.53 -4.66
N ILE A 157 -9.84 -17.34 -5.01
CA ILE A 157 -8.98 -18.36 -5.62
C ILE A 157 -7.85 -18.67 -4.65
N LYS A 158 -7.83 -19.90 -4.14
CA LYS A 158 -6.88 -20.38 -3.14
C LYS A 158 -5.99 -21.51 -3.67
N THR A 159 -6.31 -22.11 -4.82
CA THR A 159 -5.46 -23.17 -5.37
C THR A 159 -5.11 -22.96 -6.84
N LYS A 160 -4.03 -23.64 -7.26
CA LYS A 160 -3.58 -23.60 -8.65
C LYS A 160 -4.64 -24.17 -9.60
N GLU A 161 -5.36 -25.21 -9.19
CA GLU A 161 -6.45 -25.80 -9.97
C GLU A 161 -7.62 -24.81 -10.15
N GLU A 162 -7.96 -24.06 -9.10
CA GLU A 162 -8.97 -23.00 -9.17
C GLU A 162 -8.51 -21.87 -10.09
N ALA A 163 -7.24 -21.47 -10.04
CA ALA A 163 -6.66 -20.47 -10.93
C ALA A 163 -6.73 -20.90 -12.41
N ILE A 164 -6.40 -22.16 -12.70
CA ILE A 164 -6.50 -22.73 -14.06
C ILE A 164 -7.95 -22.71 -14.54
N LYS A 165 -8.89 -23.18 -13.71
CA LYS A 165 -10.32 -23.15 -14.03
C LYS A 165 -10.83 -21.73 -14.28
N PHE A 166 -10.44 -20.78 -13.45
CA PHE A 166 -10.80 -19.38 -13.60
C PHE A 166 -10.33 -18.83 -14.96
N ILE A 167 -9.08 -19.10 -15.34
CA ILE A 167 -8.54 -18.62 -16.62
C ILE A 167 -9.27 -19.25 -17.81
N LEU A 168 -9.44 -20.57 -17.82
CA LEU A 168 -10.08 -21.27 -18.94
C LEU A 168 -11.55 -20.87 -19.13
N ASN A 169 -12.28 -20.64 -18.05
CA ASN A 169 -13.69 -20.26 -18.10
C ASN A 169 -13.91 -18.82 -18.56
N ASN A 170 -13.01 -17.88 -18.21
CA ASN A 170 -13.18 -16.46 -18.50
C ASN A 170 -12.46 -15.99 -19.76
N TYR A 171 -11.43 -16.71 -20.21
CA TYR A 171 -10.60 -16.34 -21.35
C TYR A 171 -10.48 -17.52 -22.31
N SER A 172 -11.60 -17.98 -22.86
CA SER A 172 -11.57 -18.91 -23.98
C SER A 172 -11.20 -18.14 -25.26
N THR A 173 -9.96 -18.24 -25.73
CA THR A 173 -9.64 -17.86 -27.11
C THR A 173 -10.02 -19.01 -28.04
N GLY A 174 -10.90 -18.71 -28.99
CA GLY A 174 -11.44 -19.66 -29.96
C GLY A 174 -10.34 -20.47 -30.67
N LYS A 175 -10.67 -21.74 -30.91
CA LYS A 175 -10.00 -22.58 -31.92
C LYS A 175 -9.98 -21.88 -33.28
#